data_AF-A0A397RY89-F1
#
_entry.id   AF-A0A397RY89-F1
#
_cell.length_a   1.000
_cell.length_b   1.000
_cell.length_c   1.000
_cell.angle_alpha   90.00
_cell.angle_beta   90.00
_cell.angle_gamma   90.00
#
_symmetry.space_group_name_H-M   'P 1'
#
loop_
_entity.id
_entity.type
_entity.pdbx_description
1 polymer ?
#
loop_
_entity_poly.entity_id
_entity_poly.type
_entity_poly.pdbx_seq_one_letter_code
_entity_poly.pdbx_strand_id
1 'polypeptide(L)' 'MTDNKFLPKLSQNLLEILDDDEYYDIIIEVGNDPYVKKNDGILSHIKLPNILPEIFQIILR' A
#
# COMPACT_ATOMS: atom_id res chain seq x y z
N MET A 1 15.91 -7.49 -20.73
CA MET A 1 15.19 -6.76 -19.67
C MET A 1 13.87 -7.47 -19.51
N THR A 2 13.69 -8.21 -18.43
CA THR A 2 12.44 -8.92 -18.14
C THR A 2 11.42 -7.89 -17.68
N ASP A 3 10.53 -7.48 -18.59
CA ASP A 3 9.42 -6.61 -18.26
C ASP A 3 8.51 -7.36 -17.28
N ASN A 4 8.71 -7.14 -15.99
CA ASN A 4 7.80 -7.57 -14.97
C ASN A 4 6.51 -6.76 -15.14
N LYS A 5 5.57 -7.24 -15.93
CA LYS A 5 4.28 -6.59 -16.17
C LYS A 5 3.39 -6.55 -14.93
N PHE A 6 3.69 -7.37 -13.91
CA PHE A 6 2.88 -7.53 -12.71
C PHE A 6 3.16 -6.48 -11.64
N LEU A 7 4.42 -6.08 -11.43
CA LEU A 7 4.78 -5.08 -10.42
C LEU A 7 4.20 -3.68 -10.72
N PRO A 8 4.27 -3.15 -11.96
CA PRO A 8 3.62 -1.89 -12.30
C PRO A 8 2.10 -1.96 -12.09
N LYS A 9 1.47 -3.09 -12.40
CA LYS A 9 0.01 -3.23 -12.19
C LYS A 9 -0.35 -3.35 -10.70
N LEU A 10 0.49 -4.00 -9.90
CA LEU A 10 0.33 -4.07 -8.45
C LEU A 10 0.51 -2.68 -7.80
N SER A 11 1.55 -1.95 -8.20
CA SER A 11 1.80 -0.56 -7.78
C SER A 11 0.58 0.32 -8.05
N GLN A 12 0.09 0.30 -9.30
CA GLN A 12 -1.10 1.05 -9.70
C GLN A 12 -2.32 0.70 -8.86
N ASN A 13 -2.62 -0.59 -8.67
CA ASN A 13 -3.79 -0.98 -7.89
C ASN A 13 -3.69 -0.55 -6.40
N LEU A 14 -2.48 -0.57 -5.82
CA LEU A 14 -2.26 -0.12 -4.45
C LEU A 14 -2.40 1.40 -4.33
N LEU A 15 -1.86 2.16 -5.30
CA LEU A 15 -2.01 3.60 -5.35
C LEU A 15 -3.48 4.01 -5.56
N GLU A 16 -4.22 3.31 -6.42
CA GLU A 16 -5.66 3.53 -6.62
C GLU A 16 -6.44 3.34 -5.32
N ILE A 17 -6.13 2.31 -4.52
CA ILE A 17 -6.77 2.09 -3.20
C ILE A 17 -6.37 3.18 -2.21
N LEU A 18 -5.10 3.58 -2.21
CA LEU A 18 -4.61 4.60 -1.30
C LEU A 18 -5.21 5.96 -1.63
N ASP A 19 -5.30 6.33 -2.91
CA ASP A 19 -5.76 7.62 -3.41
C ASP A 19 -7.28 7.71 -3.62
N ASP A 20 -8.02 6.66 -3.29
CA ASP A 20 -9.48 6.74 -3.28
C ASP A 20 -9.95 7.78 -2.25
N ASP A 21 -10.87 8.66 -2.65
CA ASP A 21 -11.49 9.69 -1.81
C ASP A 21 -12.57 9.11 -0.87
N GLU A 22 -12.69 7.78 -0.83
CA GLU A 22 -13.47 7.09 0.19
C GLU A 22 -12.88 7.46 1.57
N TYR A 23 -13.72 8.07 2.42
CA TYR A 23 -13.39 8.56 3.76
C TYR A 23 -12.95 7.43 4.70
N TYR A 24 -11.81 6.81 4.45
CA TYR A 24 -11.26 5.73 5.25
C TYR A 24 -9.81 6.03 5.60
N ASP A 25 -9.50 6.07 6.89
CA ASP A 25 -8.12 5.96 7.34
C ASP A 25 -7.57 4.61 6.84
N ILE A 26 -6.39 4.58 6.22
CA ILE A 26 -5.74 3.34 5.77
C ILE A 26 -4.47 3.13 6.59
N ILE A 27 -4.42 2.05 7.35
CA ILE A 27 -3.20 1.56 8.01
C ILE A 27 -2.70 0.34 7.27
N ILE A 28 -1.46 0.38 6.79
CA ILE A 28 -0.74 -0.74 6.19
C ILE A 28 0.39 -1.15 7.13
N GLU A 29 0.29 -2.33 7.75
CA GLU A 29 1.38 -2.90 8.54
C GLU A 29 2.35 -3.67 7.62
N VAL A 30 3.60 -3.20 7.54
CA VAL A 30 4.67 -3.84 6.77
C VAL A 30 5.79 -4.25 7.74
N GLY A 31 5.85 -5.53 8.09
CA GLY A 31 6.73 -6.00 9.16
C GLY A 31 6.41 -5.30 10.49
N ASN A 32 7.37 -4.57 11.04
CA ASN A 32 7.21 -3.81 12.29
C ASN A 32 6.97 -2.30 12.08
N ASP A 33 6.91 -1.84 10.83
CA ASP A 33 6.78 -0.42 10.49
C ASP A 33 5.43 -0.16 9.79
N PRO A 34 4.45 0.46 10.47
CA PRO A 34 3.15 0.75 9.88
C PRO A 34 3.20 2.03 9.04
N TYR A 35 2.75 1.94 7.79
CA TYR A 35 2.38 3.08 6.97
C TYR A 35 0.94 3.51 7.29
N VAL A 36 0.70 4.81 7.49
CA VAL A 36 -0.63 5.33 7.85
C VAL A 36 -0.99 6.49 6.91
N LYS A 37 -2.05 6.32 6.14
CA LYS A 37 -2.74 7.41 5.43
C LYS A 37 -3.97 7.79 6.26
N LYS A 38 -4.05 9.06 6.65
CA LYS A 38 -5.15 9.57 7.49
C LYS A 38 -6.19 10.30 6.65
N ASN A 39 -7.46 9.94 6.81
CA ASN A 39 -8.65 10.54 6.24
C ASN A 39 -9.73 10.63 7.34
N ASP A 40 -10.64 11.60 7.29
CA ASP A 40 -11.62 11.86 8.36
C ASP A 40 -12.78 10.84 8.48
N GLY A 41 -12.56 9.55 8.19
CA GLY A 41 -13.60 8.52 8.29
C GLY A 41 -13.14 7.15 8.80
N ILE A 42 -13.81 6.06 8.38
CA ILE A 42 -13.75 4.76 9.08
C ILE A 42 -12.39 4.07 8.83
N LEU A 43 -11.82 3.43 9.85
CA LEU A 43 -10.51 2.80 9.74
C LEU A 43 -10.54 1.48 8.96
N SER A 44 -9.80 1.41 7.85
CA SER A 44 -9.48 0.19 7.11
C SER A 44 -8.05 -0.27 7.40
N HIS A 45 -7.89 -1.54 7.78
CA HIS A 45 -6.60 -2.12 8.20
C HIS A 45 -6.15 -3.22 7.25
N ILE A 46 -4.97 -3.04 6.63
CA ILE A 46 -4.33 -4.00 5.73
C ILE A 46 -3.02 -4.48 6.38
N LYS A 47 -2.75 -5.78 6.36
CA LYS A 47 -1.50 -6.37 6.87
C LYS A 47 -0.74 -7.10 5.77
N LEU A 48 0.54 -6.79 5.64
CA LEU A 48 1.47 -7.41 4.67
C LEU A 48 2.64 -8.07 5.44
N PRO A 49 2.41 -9.22 6.10
CA PRO A 49 3.35 -9.79 7.06
C PRO A 49 4.66 -10.31 6.45
N ASN A 50 4.66 -10.61 5.15
CA ASN A 50 5.82 -11.18 4.44
C ASN A 50 6.49 -10.16 3.50
N ILE A 51 6.19 -8.87 3.65
CA ILE A 51 6.80 -7.79 2.86
C ILE A 51 7.68 -6.97 3.79
N LEU A 52 8.93 -6.75 3.37
CA LEU A 52 9.85 -5.85 4.07
C LEU A 52 9.53 -4.39 3.71
N PRO A 53 9.74 -3.43 4.64
CA PRO A 53 9.50 -2.01 4.39
C PRO A 53 10.15 -1.51 3.09
N GLU A 54 11.39 -1.93 2.79
CA GLU A 54 12.12 -1.53 1.58
C GLU A 54 11.45 -2.06 0.30
N ILE A 55 10.91 -3.28 0.33
CA ILE A 55 10.18 -3.87 -0.79
C ILE A 55 8.86 -3.13 -1.01
N PHE A 56 8.17 -2.76 0.08
CA PHE A 56 6.96 -1.97 -0.01
C PHE A 56 7.19 -0.61 -0.66
N GLN A 57 8.28 0.09 -0.31
CA GLN A 57 8.65 1.35 -0.97
C GLN A 57 8.94 1.17 -2.46
N ILE A 58 9.53 0.04 -2.86
CA ILE A 58 9.75 -0.28 -4.29
C ILE A 58 8.42 -0.54 -5.00
N ILE A 59 7.44 -1.15 -4.33
CA ILE A 59 6.10 -1.41 -4.89
C ILE A 59 5.31 -0.11 -5.05
N LEU A 60 5.46 0.87 -4.16
CA LEU A 60 4.76 2.16 -4.26
C LEU A 60 5.38 3.16 -5.26
N ARG A 61 6.54 2.83 -5.85
CA ARG A 61 7.26 3.70 -6.78
C ARG A 61 6.73 3.59 -8.22
#